data_AF-A0AAW9EF02-F1
#
_entry.id   AF-A0AAW9EF02-F1
#
_cell.length_a   1.000
_cell.length_b   1.000
_cell.length_c   1.000
_cell.angle_alpha   90.00
_cell.angle_beta   90.00
_cell.angle_gamma   90.00
#
_symmetry.space_group_name_H-M   'P 1'
#
loop_
_entity.id
_entity.type
_entity.pdbx_description
1 polymer ?
#
loop_
_entity_poly.entity_id
_entity_poly.type
_entity_poly.pdbx_seq_one_letter_code
_entity_poly.pdbx_strand_id
1 'polypeptide(L)' 'GKLLQRKSRFGKIFYACNQYPECQFVLNNKPINGECEYCHYPLLMEKRSSQGVRLVCASKLCGKQQTKREEHE' A
#
# COMPACT_ATOMS: atom_id res chain seq x y z
N GLY A 1 -8.51 12.88 -0.78
CA GLY A 1 -9.28 11.80 -0.11
C GLY A 1 -8.42 11.04 0.85
N LYS A 2 -9.02 10.33 1.81
CA LYS A 2 -8.31 9.46 2.76
C LYS A 2 -8.58 8.00 2.43
N LEU A 3 -7.57 7.15 2.62
CA LEU A 3 -7.74 5.70 2.54
C LEU A 3 -8.33 5.19 3.84
N LEU A 4 -9.53 4.63 3.76
CA LEU A 4 -10.21 4.02 4.89
C LEU A 4 -10.09 2.51 4.80
N GLN A 5 -9.77 1.89 5.94
CA GLN A 5 -9.83 0.45 6.09
C GLN A 5 -11.29 -0.01 5.97
N ARG A 6 -11.52 -0.98 5.09
CA ARG A 6 -12.81 -1.61 4.84
C ARG A 6 -12.64 -3.13 4.87
N LYS A 7 -13.72 -3.81 5.21
CA LYS A 7 -13.80 -5.27 5.21
C LYS A 7 -14.70 -5.69 4.05
N SER A 8 -14.21 -6.58 3.20
CA SER A 8 -15.03 -7.18 2.15
C SER A 8 -16.05 -8.15 2.73
N ARG A 9 -17.06 -8.53 1.94
CA ARG A 9 -18.05 -9.55 2.33
C ARG A 9 -17.43 -10.89 2.77
N PHE A 10 -16.24 -11.20 2.25
CA PHE A 10 -15.49 -12.41 2.53
C PHE A 10 -14.50 -12.26 3.70
N GLY A 11 -14.57 -11.15 4.44
CA GLY A 11 -13.74 -10.89 5.60
C GLY A 11 -12.33 -10.38 5.32
N LYS A 12 -11.90 -10.32 4.05
CA LYS A 12 -10.61 -9.71 3.67
C LYS A 12 -10.63 -8.20 3.87
N ILE A 13 -9.59 -7.68 4.51
CA ILE A 13 -9.39 -6.24 4.73
C ILE A 13 -8.79 -5.61 3.48
N PHE A 14 -9.28 -4.44 3.10
CA PHE A 14 -8.73 -3.61 2.03
C PHE A 14 -8.84 -2.14 2.42
N TYR A 15 -8.13 -1.26 1.73
CA TYR A 15 -8.12 0.18 1.99
C TYR A 15 -8.59 0.89 0.74
N ALA A 16 -9.65 1.67 0.85
CA ALA A 16 -10.24 2.38 -0.28
C ALA A 16 -10.38 3.86 0.00
N CYS A 17 -10.25 4.66 -1.05
CA CYS A 17 -10.46 6.11 -0.98
C CYS A 17 -11.91 6.42 -0.60
N ASN A 18 -12.10 7.36 0.33
CA ASN A 18 -13.43 7.75 0.80
C ASN A 18 -14.20 8.69 -0.16
N GLN A 19 -13.55 9.18 -1.21
CA GLN A 19 -14.12 10.10 -2.20
C GLN A 19 -14.59 9.36 -3.46
N TYR A 20 -15.25 8.21 -3.32
CA TYR A 20 -15.87 7.56 -4.48
C TYR A 20 -17.08 8.39 -4.95
N PRO A 21 -17.29 8.63 -6.27
CA PRO A 21 -16.60 8.05 -7.43
C PRO A 21 -15.34 8.80 -7.91
N GLU A 22 -15.05 9.99 -7.38
CA GLU A 22 -13.92 10.85 -7.79
C GLU A 22 -12.55 10.17 -7.60
N CYS A 23 -12.45 9.23 -6.67
CA CYS A 23 -11.23 8.55 -6.30
C CYS A 23 -11.46 7.03 -6.21
N GLN A 24 -11.06 6.29 -7.23
CA GLN A 24 -11.23 4.82 -7.33
C GLN A 24 -10.00 4.04 -6.85
N PHE A 25 -9.18 4.65 -6.00
CA PHE A 25 -7.96 4.05 -5.49
C PHE A 25 -8.28 3.02 -4.40
N VAL A 26 -7.71 1.81 -4.55
CA VAL A 26 -7.94 0.66 -3.65
C VAL A 26 -6.63 -0.10 -3.47
N LEU A 27 -6.33 -0.49 -2.23
CA LEU A 27 -5.21 -1.33 -1.83
C LEU A 27 -5.69 -2.55 -1.06
N ASN A 28 -5.14 -3.72 -1.37
CA ASN A 28 -5.44 -4.96 -0.65
C ASN A 28 -4.59 -5.13 0.62
N ASN A 29 -3.53 -4.34 0.74
CA ASN A 29 -2.54 -4.40 1.78
C ASN A 29 -2.52 -3.09 2.57
N LYS A 30 -1.94 -3.12 3.77
CA LYS A 30 -1.87 -1.94 4.63
C LYS A 30 -1.03 -0.84 3.97
N PRO A 31 -1.57 0.38 3.78
CA PRO A 31 -0.81 1.51 3.27
C PRO A 31 0.20 1.98 4.31
N ILE A 32 1.40 2.33 3.85
CA ILE A 32 2.49 2.88 4.65
C ILE A 32 2.98 4.16 3.97
N ASN A 33 3.17 5.20 4.76
CA ASN A 33 3.84 6.40 4.29
C ASN A 33 5.30 6.06 3.96
N GLY A 34 5.68 6.36 2.73
CA GLY A 34 7.02 6.14 2.23
C GLY A 34 7.07 6.43 0.74
N GLU A 35 8.22 6.85 0.26
CA GLU A 35 8.42 7.15 -1.16
C GLU A 35 8.98 5.92 -1.88
N CYS A 36 8.46 5.66 -3.09
CA CYS A 36 8.96 4.59 -3.93
C CYS A 36 10.30 4.98 -4.57
N GLU A 37 11.35 4.16 -4.37
CA GLU A 37 12.67 4.39 -4.96
C GLU A 37 12.70 4.35 -6.51
N TYR A 38 11.69 3.75 -7.14
CA TYR A 38 11.64 3.58 -8.60
C TYR A 38 10.81 4.61 -9.34
N CYS A 39 9.80 5.19 -8.68
CA CYS A 39 8.84 6.08 -9.33
C CYS A 39 8.44 7.29 -8.47
N HIS A 40 9.09 7.46 -7.32
CA HIS A 40 8.86 8.55 -6.37
C HIS A 40 7.41 8.69 -5.89
N TYR A 41 6.63 7.61 -5.99
CA TYR A 41 5.25 7.61 -5.52
C TYR A 41 5.23 7.66 -3.98
N PRO A 42 4.50 8.59 -3.35
CA PRO A 42 4.61 8.89 -1.92
C PRO A 42 3.84 7.91 -1.02
N LEU A 43 3.49 6.73 -1.53
CA LEU A 43 2.74 5.72 -0.79
C LEU A 43 3.25 4.31 -1.10
N LEU A 44 3.48 3.54 -0.03
CA LEU A 44 3.85 2.15 -0.07
C LEU A 44 2.75 1.29 0.55
N MET A 45 2.88 -0.03 0.43
CA MET A 45 2.01 -1.00 1.07
C MET A 45 2.80 -2.18 1.63
N GLU A 46 2.37 -2.70 2.79
CA GLU A 46 2.97 -3.87 3.43
C GLU A 46 2.48 -5.17 2.82
N LYS A 47 3.37 -5.89 2.13
CA LYS A 47 3.13 -7.24 1.66
C LYS A 47 3.74 -8.24 2.64
N ARG A 48 2.89 -8.97 3.36
CA ARG A 48 3.32 -10.09 4.22
C ARG A 48 3.58 -11.32 3.36
N SER A 49 4.74 -11.95 3.57
CA SER A 49 5.14 -13.20 2.94
C SER A 49 5.71 -14.15 4.00
N SER A 50 5.97 -15.41 3.63
CA SER A 50 6.60 -16.41 4.50
C SER A 50 7.98 -15.97 5.01
N GLN A 51 8.68 -15.13 4.25
CA GLN A 51 10.00 -14.59 4.60
C GLN A 51 9.94 -13.26 5.38
N GLY A 52 8.75 -12.83 5.81
CA GLY A 52 8.57 -11.58 6.57
C GLY A 52 7.73 -10.52 5.85
N VAL A 53 7.76 -9.30 6.38
CA VAL A 53 7.04 -8.14 5.84
C VAL A 53 7.94 -7.40 4.86
N ARG A 54 7.46 -7.19 3.63
CA ARG A 54 8.16 -6.41 2.60
C ARG A 54 7.31 -5.22 2.19
N LEU A 55 7.95 -4.10 1.92
CA LEU A 55 7.28 -2.92 1.39
C LEU A 55 7.22 -2.99 -0.14
N VAL A 56 6.11 -2.55 -0.71
CA VAL A 56 5.87 -2.52 -2.15
C VAL A 56 5.23 -1.18 -2.50
N CYS A 57 5.55 -0.63 -3.68
CA CYS A 57 4.90 0.60 -4.16
C CYS A 57 3.37 0.41 -4.23
N ALA A 58 2.62 1.36 -3.68
CA ALA A 58 1.16 1.34 -3.72
C ALA A 58 0.58 1.80 -5.08
N SER A 59 1.39 2.38 -5.95
CA SER A 59 0.96 2.77 -7.29
C SER A 59 0.68 1.54 -8.15
N LYS A 60 -0.52 1.48 -8.75
CA LYS A 60 -0.92 0.43 -9.70
C LYS A 60 -0.01 0.36 -10.94
N LEU A 61 0.64 1.46 -11.30
CA LEU A 61 1.54 1.55 -12.45
C LEU A 61 2.96 1.06 -12.14
N CYS A 62 3.34 0.95 -10.86
CA CYS A 62 4.69 0.57 -10.45
C CYS A 62 4.73 -0.82 -9.81
N GLY A 63 4.07 -1.01 -8.66
CA GLY A 63 4.04 -2.28 -7.94
C GLY A 63 5.40 -2.91 -7.59
N LYS A 64 6.50 -2.16 -7.67
CA LYS A 64 7.85 -2.67 -7.38
C LYS A 64 8.07 -2.83 -5.88
N GLN A 65 8.71 -3.93 -5.48
CA GLN A 65 9.11 -4.17 -4.09
C GLN A 65 10.22 -3.19 -3.71
N GLN A 66 10.09 -2.57 -2.54
CA GLN A 66 11.11 -1.70 -1.99
C GLN A 66 12.17 -2.53 -1.28
N THR A 67 13.42 -2.22 -1.56
CA THR A 67 14.58 -2.74 -0.86
C THR A 67 14.86 -1.82 0.31
N LYS A 68 14.06 -1.91 1.38
CA LYS A 68 14.36 -1.14 2.59
C LYS A 68 15.76 -1.54 3.07
N ARG A 69 16.72 -0.60 3.02
CA ARG A 69 17.80 -0.54 4.01
C ARG A 69 17.12 -0.22 5.33
N GLU A 70 17.25 -1.13 6.28
CA GLU A 70 16.89 -0.89 7.68
C GLU A 70 17.86 0.15 8.23
N GLU A 71 17.41 1.39 8.39
CA GLU A 71 17.99 2.29 9.39
C GLU A 71 17.04 2.24 10.58
N HIS A 72 17.33 1.26 11.43
CA HIS A 72 16.98 1.24 12.85
C HIS A 72 17.79 2.37 13.49
N GLU A 73 17.12 3.40 14.02
CA GLU A 73 17.70 4.30 15.03
C GLU A 73 17.14 3.92 16.39
#